data_AF-A0AAV0L1F6-F1
#
_entry.id   AF-A0AAV0L1F6-F1
#
_cell.length_a   1.000
_cell.length_b   1.000
_cell.length_c   1.000
_cell.angle_alpha   90.00
_cell.angle_beta   90.00
_cell.angle_gamma   90.00
#
_symmetry.space_group_name_H-M   'P 1'
#
loop_
_entity.id
_entity.type
_entity.pdbx_description
1 polymer ?
#
loop_
_entity_poly.entity_id
_entity_poly.type
_entity_poly.pdbx_seq_one_letter_code
_entity_poly.pdbx_strand_id
1 'polypeptide(L)'
;MSTVAGLPKFMVLKSKSDGKYLHYLWNDDSFGPHVNDLGCKRLLDPLSPFVKLEVVPSGSDPAHLIHLRCCHNNKFVQLDSKYGLSWISATANGPDESTARSTCTLFRPIFPPGEPNTVGLLHVQTNCHVRTYFNQGYNDDINGVACAYSNDGQGMHRFEFAAWESYDEKMASKEGETRQLRASNAANVRAKDGEIQKLRASYEEKMKAKDDEIQKLKSQGKGGGGGGGSDECLQADEIVAELRMEIAELRVQLEDACREIDELKAASG
;
A
#
# COMPACT_ATOMS: atom_id res chain seq x y z
N MET A 1 -7.99 6.18 13.46
CA MET A 1 -9.32 5.92 12.87
C MET A 1 -10.30 5.67 14.01
N SER A 2 -11.49 6.27 13.98
CA SER A 2 -12.52 5.98 14.98
C SER A 2 -13.10 4.58 14.73
N THR A 3 -13.23 3.78 15.78
CA THR A 3 -13.90 2.47 15.73
C THR A 3 -15.27 2.54 16.40
N VAL A 4 -16.19 1.69 15.95
CA VAL A 4 -17.55 1.52 16.48
C VAL A 4 -17.78 0.03 16.67
N ALA A 5 -17.99 -0.42 17.90
CA ALA A 5 -18.11 -1.85 18.25
C ALA A 5 -16.99 -2.73 17.66
N GLY A 6 -15.74 -2.23 17.62
CA GLY A 6 -14.59 -2.94 17.06
C GLY A 6 -14.44 -2.87 15.53
N LEU A 7 -15.32 -2.17 14.81
CA LEU A 7 -15.26 -1.98 13.36
C LEU A 7 -14.87 -0.54 12.96
N PRO A 8 -14.25 -0.33 11.79
CA PRO A 8 -14.01 1.02 11.27
C PRO A 8 -15.32 1.76 10.99
N LYS A 9 -15.38 3.09 11.22
CA LYS A 9 -16.56 3.91 10.91
C LYS A 9 -17.02 3.78 9.46
N PHE A 10 -16.08 3.79 8.50
CA PHE A 10 -16.36 3.48 7.11
C PHE A 10 -15.59 2.23 6.74
N MET A 11 -16.25 1.23 6.19
CA MET A 11 -15.65 -0.07 5.92
C MET A 11 -16.10 -0.69 4.61
N VAL A 12 -15.32 -1.66 4.17
CA VAL A 12 -15.69 -2.66 3.18
C VAL A 12 -15.78 -4.02 3.84
N LEU A 13 -16.64 -4.88 3.30
CA LEU A 13 -16.77 -6.27 3.72
C LEU A 13 -16.46 -7.19 2.53
N LYS A 14 -15.39 -7.97 2.61
CA LYS A 14 -15.01 -8.97 1.62
C LYS A 14 -15.45 -10.34 2.11
N SER A 15 -16.30 -11.00 1.36
CA SER A 15 -16.75 -12.35 1.66
C SER A 15 -15.57 -13.33 1.55
N LYS A 16 -15.30 -14.09 2.62
CA LYS A 16 -14.19 -15.07 2.64
C LYS A 16 -14.48 -16.31 1.79
N SER A 17 -15.74 -16.57 1.43
CA SER A 17 -16.12 -17.75 0.64
C SER A 17 -15.81 -17.62 -0.84
N ASP A 18 -15.98 -16.43 -1.42
CA ASP A 18 -15.85 -16.17 -2.86
C ASP A 18 -14.86 -15.03 -3.19
N GLY A 19 -14.33 -14.34 -2.18
CA GLY A 19 -13.37 -13.26 -2.33
C GLY A 19 -13.97 -11.96 -2.88
N LYS A 20 -15.29 -11.85 -3.02
CA LYS A 20 -15.96 -10.66 -3.55
C LYS A 20 -16.39 -9.72 -2.43
N TYR A 21 -16.50 -8.44 -2.75
CA TYR A 21 -16.97 -7.43 -1.79
C TYR A 21 -18.51 -7.37 -1.76
N LEU A 22 -19.06 -7.24 -0.55
CA LEU A 22 -20.46 -6.89 -0.35
C LEU A 22 -20.68 -5.47 -0.88
N HIS A 23 -21.65 -5.31 -1.77
CA HIS A 23 -22.00 -4.04 -2.36
C HIS A 23 -23.50 -3.88 -2.49
N TYR A 24 -23.91 -2.62 -2.58
CA TYR A 24 -25.26 -2.23 -2.95
C TYR A 24 -25.57 -2.63 -4.39
N LEU A 25 -26.79 -3.10 -4.64
CA LEU A 25 -27.28 -3.48 -5.97
C LEU A 25 -28.15 -2.34 -6.52
N TRP A 26 -27.58 -1.50 -7.41
CA TRP A 26 -28.14 -0.18 -7.76
C TRP A 26 -28.84 -0.09 -9.13
N ASN A 27 -28.81 -1.16 -9.93
CA ASN A 27 -29.31 -1.14 -11.31
C ASN A 27 -30.46 -2.13 -11.50
N ASP A 28 -31.67 -1.60 -11.70
CA ASP A 28 -32.92 -2.34 -11.93
C ASP A 28 -32.79 -3.33 -13.09
N ASP A 29 -32.17 -2.93 -14.20
CA ASP A 29 -32.02 -3.77 -15.39
C ASP A 29 -31.08 -4.96 -15.15
N SER A 30 -30.16 -4.83 -14.18
CA SER A 30 -29.15 -5.85 -13.87
C SER A 30 -29.53 -6.76 -12.70
N PHE A 31 -30.35 -6.27 -11.77
CA PHE A 31 -30.61 -6.95 -10.49
C PHE A 31 -32.09 -7.16 -10.20
N GLY A 32 -32.99 -6.66 -11.06
CA GLY A 32 -34.43 -6.89 -11.03
C GLY A 32 -35.02 -6.68 -9.63
N PRO A 33 -35.66 -7.69 -9.03
CA PRO A 33 -36.32 -7.56 -7.73
C PRO A 33 -35.35 -7.34 -6.56
N HIS A 34 -34.04 -7.47 -6.80
CA HIS A 34 -32.98 -7.29 -5.81
C HIS A 34 -32.27 -5.94 -5.91
N VAL A 35 -32.81 -5.01 -6.70
CA VAL A 35 -32.39 -3.60 -6.54
C VAL A 35 -32.62 -3.17 -5.09
N ASN A 36 -31.68 -2.41 -4.56
CA ASN A 36 -31.59 -1.94 -3.18
C ASN A 36 -31.12 -2.97 -2.16
N ASP A 37 -31.01 -4.24 -2.55
CA ASP A 37 -30.41 -5.26 -1.70
C ASP A 37 -28.88 -5.10 -1.69
N LEU A 38 -28.23 -5.75 -0.72
CA LEU A 38 -26.77 -5.93 -0.69
C LEU A 38 -26.42 -7.31 -1.21
N GLY A 39 -25.24 -7.46 -1.83
CA GLY A 39 -24.77 -8.76 -2.28
C GLY A 39 -23.31 -8.78 -2.74
N CYS A 40 -22.79 -9.97 -2.99
CA CYS A 40 -21.48 -10.27 -3.53
C CYS A 40 -21.58 -10.73 -5.00
N LYS A 41 -22.43 -10.08 -5.81
CA LYS A 41 -22.66 -10.50 -7.20
C LYS A 41 -21.47 -10.24 -8.12
N ARG A 42 -20.97 -9.01 -8.11
CA ARG A 42 -19.88 -8.53 -8.97
C ARG A 42 -18.52 -8.51 -8.25
N LEU A 43 -17.45 -8.64 -9.04
CA LEU A 43 -16.10 -8.31 -8.60
C LEU A 43 -15.92 -6.80 -8.72
N LEU A 44 -15.90 -6.11 -7.58
CA LEU A 44 -15.72 -4.65 -7.52
C LEU A 44 -14.39 -4.30 -6.84
N ASP A 45 -13.84 -3.15 -7.23
CA ASP A 45 -12.72 -2.53 -6.54
C ASP A 45 -13.15 -2.11 -5.11
N PRO A 46 -12.33 -2.34 -4.06
CA PRO A 46 -12.63 -1.92 -2.70
C PRO A 46 -12.84 -0.39 -2.54
N LEU A 47 -12.35 0.42 -3.47
CA LEU A 47 -12.51 1.87 -3.49
C LEU A 47 -13.83 2.30 -4.14
N SER A 48 -14.60 1.35 -4.70
CA SER A 48 -15.89 1.62 -5.30
C SER A 48 -16.85 2.26 -4.29
N PRO A 49 -17.61 3.30 -4.66
CA PRO A 49 -18.60 3.89 -3.75
C PRO A 49 -19.74 2.92 -3.39
N PHE A 50 -19.95 1.87 -4.19
CA PHE A 50 -21.01 0.89 -3.97
C PHE A 50 -20.68 -0.16 -2.89
N VAL A 51 -19.40 -0.34 -2.54
CA VAL A 51 -18.96 -1.25 -1.45
C VAL A 51 -18.86 -0.54 -0.10
N LYS A 52 -18.97 0.80 -0.09
CA LYS A 52 -18.75 1.61 1.11
C LYS A 52 -19.95 1.54 2.05
N LEU A 53 -19.72 1.00 3.24
CA LEU A 53 -20.69 0.98 4.34
C LEU A 53 -20.21 1.91 5.46
N GLU A 54 -21.13 2.67 6.04
CA GLU A 54 -20.91 3.33 7.31
C GLU A 54 -21.43 2.45 8.44
N VAL A 55 -20.59 2.27 9.45
CA VAL A 55 -20.95 1.69 10.74
C VAL A 55 -21.41 2.84 11.66
N VAL A 56 -22.69 2.81 12.00
CA VAL A 56 -23.30 3.80 12.89
C VAL A 56 -23.53 3.14 14.25
N PRO A 57 -23.07 3.72 15.36
CA PRO A 57 -23.28 3.14 16.69
C PRO A 57 -24.78 3.07 17.01
N SER A 58 -25.19 2.01 17.70
CA SER A 58 -26.51 1.97 18.33
C SER A 58 -26.62 3.07 19.40
N GLY A 59 -27.79 3.67 19.53
CA GLY A 59 -28.15 4.57 20.62
C GLY A 59 -28.34 3.85 21.95
N SER A 60 -28.82 2.60 21.95
CA SER A 60 -29.03 1.80 23.17
C SER A 60 -27.80 1.00 23.62
N ASP A 61 -26.98 0.48 22.69
CA ASP A 61 -25.76 -0.28 23.02
C ASP A 61 -24.63 0.01 22.01
N PRO A 62 -24.00 1.20 22.08
CA PRO A 62 -22.97 1.62 21.12
C PRO A 62 -21.69 0.80 21.16
N ALA A 63 -21.48 0.00 22.22
CA ALA A 63 -20.28 -0.82 22.40
C ALA A 63 -20.39 -2.17 21.67
N HIS A 64 -21.61 -2.69 21.47
CA HIS A 64 -21.82 -4.04 20.96
C HIS A 64 -22.81 -4.13 19.80
N LEU A 65 -23.65 -3.13 19.59
CA LEU A 65 -24.64 -3.09 18.53
C LEU A 65 -24.37 -1.94 17.57
N ILE A 66 -24.65 -2.20 16.30
CA ILE A 66 -24.45 -1.24 15.22
C ILE A 66 -25.66 -1.19 14.32
N HIS A 67 -25.79 -0.09 13.60
CA HIS A 67 -26.49 -0.04 12.34
C HIS A 67 -25.49 -0.01 11.19
N LEU A 68 -25.91 -0.51 10.04
CA LEU A 68 -25.18 -0.33 8.80
C LEU A 68 -25.94 0.65 7.93
N ARG A 69 -25.22 1.59 7.32
CA ARG A 69 -25.78 2.55 6.36
C ARG A 69 -25.02 2.43 5.05
N CYS A 70 -25.75 2.20 3.96
CA CYS A 70 -25.18 2.23 2.63
C CYS A 70 -24.81 3.67 2.27
N CYS A 71 -23.52 3.91 1.97
CA CYS A 71 -23.08 5.28 1.65
C CYS A 71 -23.54 5.73 0.25
N HIS A 72 -23.90 4.80 -0.64
CA HIS A 72 -24.36 5.15 -1.98
C HIS A 72 -25.73 5.83 -1.97
N ASN A 73 -26.72 5.23 -1.31
CA ASN A 73 -28.10 5.76 -1.28
C ASN A 73 -28.48 6.42 0.06
N ASN A 74 -27.55 6.47 1.02
CA ASN A 74 -27.73 7.01 2.37
C ASN A 74 -28.84 6.35 3.20
N LYS A 75 -29.23 5.11 2.87
CA LYS A 75 -30.25 4.35 3.61
C LYS A 75 -29.62 3.38 4.60
N PHE A 76 -30.30 3.18 5.71
CA PHE A 76 -29.97 2.16 6.69
C PHE A 76 -30.35 0.77 6.17
N VAL A 77 -29.56 -0.21 6.57
CA VAL A 77 -29.74 -1.61 6.22
C VAL A 77 -30.75 -2.23 7.17
N GLN A 78 -31.80 -2.84 6.62
CA GLN A 78 -32.81 -3.63 7.33
C GLN A 78 -33.03 -4.95 6.61
N LEU A 79 -33.89 -5.80 7.16
CA LEU A 79 -34.40 -6.95 6.44
C LEU A 79 -35.58 -6.59 5.54
N ASP A 80 -35.59 -7.15 4.34
CA ASP A 80 -36.73 -7.13 3.43
C ASP A 80 -37.19 -8.58 3.18
N SER A 81 -38.34 -8.95 3.77
CA SER A 81 -38.88 -10.30 3.66
C SER A 81 -39.71 -10.44 2.38
N LYS A 82 -39.13 -11.03 1.34
CA LYS A 82 -39.80 -11.33 0.05
C LYS A 82 -39.41 -12.72 -0.43
N TYR A 83 -40.37 -13.38 -1.09
CA TYR A 83 -40.20 -14.74 -1.66
C TYR A 83 -39.75 -15.80 -0.63
N GLY A 84 -40.21 -15.68 0.62
CA GLY A 84 -39.91 -16.65 1.69
C GLY A 84 -38.50 -16.50 2.30
N LEU A 85 -37.73 -15.49 1.90
CA LEU A 85 -36.42 -15.17 2.45
C LEU A 85 -36.38 -13.73 2.96
N SER A 86 -35.48 -13.47 3.90
CA SER A 86 -35.24 -12.12 4.42
C SER A 86 -33.92 -11.59 3.88
N TRP A 87 -33.98 -10.71 2.91
CA TRP A 87 -32.82 -10.13 2.24
C TRP A 87 -32.25 -8.98 3.04
N ILE A 88 -30.96 -8.72 2.90
CA ILE A 88 -30.29 -7.56 3.51
C ILE A 88 -30.43 -6.39 2.55
N SER A 89 -31.20 -5.37 2.94
CA SER A 89 -31.60 -4.30 2.03
C SER A 89 -31.35 -2.91 2.60
N ALA A 90 -30.75 -2.04 1.78
CA ALA A 90 -30.48 -0.65 2.14
C ALA A 90 -31.68 0.23 1.78
N THR A 91 -32.78 0.11 2.54
CA THR A 91 -34.06 0.76 2.24
C THR A 91 -34.58 1.64 3.38
N ALA A 92 -34.08 1.48 4.60
CA ALA A 92 -34.59 2.24 5.75
C ALA A 92 -34.15 3.71 5.72
N ASN A 93 -35.09 4.62 6.01
CA ASN A 93 -34.81 6.06 6.06
C ASN A 93 -34.06 6.50 7.34
N GLY A 94 -34.07 5.67 8.37
CA GLY A 94 -33.46 5.97 9.67
C GLY A 94 -33.18 4.69 10.47
N PRO A 95 -32.45 4.80 11.59
CA PRO A 95 -32.20 3.68 12.48
C PRO A 95 -33.49 3.27 13.22
N ASP A 96 -33.66 1.97 13.45
CA ASP A 96 -34.74 1.38 14.25
C ASP A 96 -34.14 0.31 15.16
N GLU A 97 -34.26 0.52 16.46
CA GLU A 97 -33.70 -0.36 17.49
C GLU A 97 -34.72 -1.32 18.12
N SER A 98 -35.96 -1.30 17.63
CA SER A 98 -37.02 -2.14 18.19
C SER A 98 -36.83 -3.60 17.79
N THR A 99 -36.46 -4.43 18.76
CA THR A 99 -36.32 -5.90 18.58
C THR A 99 -37.65 -6.63 18.36
N ALA A 100 -38.79 -5.95 18.44
CA ALA A 100 -40.10 -6.51 18.12
C ALA A 100 -40.58 -6.18 16.69
N ARG A 101 -39.96 -5.22 15.99
CA ARG A 101 -40.41 -4.76 14.68
C ARG A 101 -39.56 -5.36 13.57
N SER A 102 -40.19 -5.75 12.47
CA SER A 102 -39.50 -6.21 11.26
C SER A 102 -38.62 -5.12 10.61
N THR A 103 -38.86 -3.86 10.94
CA THR A 103 -38.07 -2.71 10.48
C THR A 103 -36.77 -2.49 11.26
N CYS A 104 -36.45 -3.34 12.24
CA CYS A 104 -35.20 -3.28 12.99
C CYS A 104 -33.99 -3.21 12.05
N THR A 105 -33.04 -2.32 12.36
CA THR A 105 -31.80 -2.13 11.59
C THR A 105 -30.56 -2.50 12.39
N LEU A 106 -30.74 -3.12 13.56
CA LEU A 106 -29.64 -3.49 14.46
C LEU A 106 -28.96 -4.78 14.02
N PHE A 107 -27.64 -4.73 14.02
CA PHE A 107 -26.76 -5.87 13.86
C PHE A 107 -25.80 -5.96 15.05
N ARG A 108 -25.50 -7.20 15.45
CA ARG A 108 -24.41 -7.51 16.37
C ARG A 108 -23.22 -8.04 15.56
N PRO A 109 -22.07 -7.35 15.58
CA PRO A 109 -20.82 -7.90 15.09
C PRO A 109 -20.38 -9.09 15.95
N ILE A 110 -19.93 -10.15 15.29
CA ILE A 110 -19.37 -11.34 15.94
C ILE A 110 -17.96 -11.54 15.39
N PHE A 111 -16.97 -11.46 16.27
CA PHE A 111 -15.55 -11.60 15.94
C PHE A 111 -15.09 -13.03 16.27
N PRO A 112 -14.77 -13.87 15.27
CA PRO A 112 -14.31 -15.23 15.54
C PRO A 112 -12.94 -15.24 16.25
N PRO A 113 -12.75 -16.07 17.29
CA PRO A 113 -11.46 -16.18 17.97
C PRO A 113 -10.35 -16.61 17.00
N GLY A 114 -9.20 -15.94 17.06
CA GLY A 114 -8.04 -16.28 16.23
C GLY A 114 -8.13 -15.85 14.77
N GLU A 115 -9.19 -15.16 14.35
CA GLU A 115 -9.34 -14.62 13.00
C GLU A 115 -9.33 -13.07 13.02
N PRO A 116 -8.15 -12.43 12.99
CA PRO A 116 -8.07 -10.97 12.96
C PRO A 116 -8.79 -10.41 11.72
N ASN A 117 -9.34 -9.20 11.86
CA ASN A 117 -10.06 -8.50 10.79
C ASN A 117 -11.20 -9.32 10.16
N THR A 118 -11.72 -10.32 10.87
CA THR A 118 -12.86 -11.12 10.42
C THR A 118 -14.06 -10.83 11.29
N VAL A 119 -15.21 -10.65 10.66
CA VAL A 119 -16.49 -10.40 11.32
C VAL A 119 -17.56 -11.23 10.64
N GLY A 120 -18.57 -11.64 11.40
CA GLY A 120 -19.88 -11.87 10.81
C GLY A 120 -20.93 -11.09 11.57
N LEU A 121 -22.11 -11.00 10.97
CA LEU A 121 -23.15 -10.10 11.42
C LEU A 121 -24.38 -10.92 11.79
N LEU A 122 -24.93 -10.65 12.97
CA LEU A 122 -26.18 -11.23 13.45
C LEU A 122 -27.23 -10.14 13.45
N HIS A 123 -28.31 -10.30 12.70
CA HIS A 123 -29.44 -9.38 12.76
C HIS A 123 -30.18 -9.56 14.08
N VAL A 124 -30.35 -8.48 14.85
CA VAL A 124 -30.78 -8.57 16.26
C VAL A 124 -32.21 -9.07 16.39
N GLN A 125 -33.15 -8.56 15.59
CA GLN A 125 -34.56 -8.91 15.76
C GLN A 125 -34.88 -10.36 15.34
N THR A 126 -34.24 -10.87 14.29
CA THR A 126 -34.48 -12.25 13.82
C THR A 126 -33.55 -13.26 14.46
N ASN A 127 -32.48 -12.82 15.12
CA ASN A 127 -31.40 -13.67 15.61
C ASN A 127 -30.82 -14.57 14.50
N CYS A 128 -30.82 -14.08 13.26
CA CYS A 128 -30.30 -14.78 12.09
C CYS A 128 -28.96 -14.19 11.66
N HIS A 129 -28.04 -15.04 11.23
CA HIS A 129 -26.78 -14.60 10.66
C HIS A 129 -26.98 -14.07 9.24
N VAL A 130 -26.26 -12.99 8.91
CA VAL A 130 -26.09 -12.51 7.55
C VAL A 130 -25.24 -13.50 6.77
N ARG A 131 -25.64 -13.81 5.54
CA ARG A 131 -24.98 -14.73 4.62
C ARG A 131 -25.14 -14.26 3.18
N THR A 132 -24.33 -14.78 2.27
CA THR A 132 -24.64 -14.73 0.83
C THR A 132 -25.45 -15.96 0.45
N TYR A 133 -26.60 -15.76 -0.15
CA TYR A 133 -27.45 -16.87 -0.58
C TYR A 133 -26.84 -17.58 -1.79
N PHE A 134 -26.83 -18.91 -1.79
CA PHE A 134 -26.42 -19.71 -2.93
C PHE A 134 -27.32 -20.94 -3.02
N ASN A 135 -28.04 -21.10 -4.13
CA ASN A 135 -28.91 -22.23 -4.34
C ASN A 135 -28.82 -22.72 -5.78
N GLN A 136 -28.29 -23.93 -5.95
CA GLN A 136 -28.12 -24.58 -7.25
C GLN A 136 -29.45 -24.86 -7.97
N GLY A 137 -30.57 -24.91 -7.25
CA GLY A 137 -31.91 -25.15 -7.80
C GLY A 137 -32.71 -23.89 -8.13
N TYR A 138 -32.17 -22.69 -7.90
CA TYR A 138 -32.83 -21.42 -8.21
C TYR A 138 -32.13 -20.68 -9.35
N ASN A 139 -32.79 -19.67 -9.90
CA ASN A 139 -32.19 -18.80 -10.91
C ASN A 139 -30.96 -18.05 -10.34
N ASP A 140 -30.00 -17.74 -11.20
CA ASP A 140 -28.79 -17.00 -10.84
C ASP A 140 -29.09 -15.59 -10.30
N ASP A 141 -30.28 -15.06 -10.57
CA ASP A 141 -30.77 -13.76 -10.10
C ASP A 141 -30.71 -13.57 -8.58
N ILE A 142 -30.76 -14.64 -7.78
CA ILE A 142 -30.72 -14.56 -6.31
C ILE A 142 -29.35 -14.98 -5.72
N ASN A 143 -28.49 -15.63 -6.51
CA ASN A 143 -27.21 -16.13 -6.03
C ASN A 143 -26.25 -14.97 -5.73
N GLY A 144 -25.59 -15.02 -4.57
CA GLY A 144 -24.73 -13.96 -4.09
C GLY A 144 -25.46 -12.74 -3.51
N VAL A 145 -26.80 -12.71 -3.49
CA VAL A 145 -27.54 -11.68 -2.73
C VAL A 145 -27.45 -12.00 -1.24
N ALA A 146 -27.25 -10.98 -0.41
CA ALA A 146 -27.13 -11.17 1.03
C ALA A 146 -28.51 -11.35 1.67
N CYS A 147 -28.60 -12.31 2.60
CA CYS A 147 -29.82 -12.60 3.36
C CYS A 147 -29.50 -12.88 4.83
N ALA A 148 -30.50 -12.73 5.69
CA ALA A 148 -30.48 -13.23 7.06
C ALA A 148 -31.28 -14.53 7.13
N TYR A 149 -30.59 -15.64 7.40
CA TYR A 149 -31.22 -16.95 7.51
C TYR A 149 -30.59 -17.76 8.65
N SER A 150 -31.45 -18.46 9.39
CA SER A 150 -31.09 -19.32 10.50
C SER A 150 -31.23 -20.76 10.03
N ASN A 151 -30.20 -21.58 10.32
CA ASN A 151 -30.32 -23.04 10.44
C ASN A 151 -30.01 -23.93 9.21
N ASP A 152 -28.81 -23.85 8.65
CA ASP A 152 -28.25 -24.86 7.72
C ASP A 152 -27.06 -25.66 8.30
N GLY A 153 -26.66 -25.39 9.55
CA GLY A 153 -25.49 -26.01 10.19
C GLY A 153 -24.13 -25.54 9.65
N GLN A 154 -24.08 -24.58 8.72
CA GLN A 154 -22.84 -24.17 8.03
C GLN A 154 -22.02 -23.10 8.76
N GLY A 155 -22.31 -22.82 10.04
CA GLY A 155 -21.66 -21.74 10.80
C GLY A 155 -21.95 -20.34 10.22
N MET A 156 -21.59 -19.25 10.90
CA MET A 156 -21.85 -17.88 10.41
C MET A 156 -21.02 -17.54 9.15
N HIS A 157 -21.58 -16.76 8.20
CA HIS A 157 -20.80 -16.24 7.07
C HIS A 157 -19.73 -15.27 7.57
N ARG A 158 -18.50 -15.44 7.08
CA ARG A 158 -17.35 -14.64 7.50
C ARG A 158 -16.99 -13.63 6.43
N PHE A 159 -16.89 -12.37 6.86
CA PHE A 159 -16.37 -11.27 6.07
C PHE A 159 -15.03 -10.83 6.65
N GLU A 160 -14.04 -10.67 5.78
CA GLU A 160 -12.88 -9.85 6.09
C GLU A 160 -13.29 -8.38 5.98
N PHE A 161 -12.94 -7.56 6.97
CA PHE A 161 -13.25 -6.13 6.95
C PHE A 161 -11.99 -5.28 6.93
N ALA A 162 -12.08 -4.14 6.26
CA ALA A 162 -11.04 -3.12 6.25
C ALA A 162 -11.68 -1.72 6.28
N ALA A 163 -10.92 -0.72 6.75
CA ALA A 163 -11.34 0.66 6.63
C ALA A 163 -11.47 1.01 5.13
N TRP A 164 -12.58 1.66 4.76
CA TRP A 164 -12.73 2.17 3.40
C TRP A 164 -11.92 3.45 3.25
N GLU A 165 -11.17 3.55 2.16
CA GLU A 165 -10.39 4.72 1.77
C GLU A 165 -10.89 5.20 0.41
N SER A 166 -10.84 6.51 0.17
CA SER A 166 -11.15 7.05 -1.15
C SER A 166 -9.98 6.88 -2.12
N TYR A 167 -10.25 6.99 -3.42
CA TYR A 167 -9.18 7.08 -4.43
C TYR A 167 -8.24 8.25 -4.12
N ASP A 168 -8.76 9.41 -3.74
CA ASP A 168 -7.96 10.60 -3.46
C ASP A 168 -7.04 10.40 -2.24
N GLU A 169 -7.56 9.79 -1.17
CA GLU A 169 -6.78 9.46 0.03
C GLU A 169 -5.64 8.49 -0.30
N LYS A 170 -5.95 7.44 -1.08
CA LYS A 170 -4.97 6.44 -1.50
C LYS A 170 -3.89 7.04 -2.41
N MET A 171 -4.29 7.90 -3.35
CA MET A 171 -3.36 8.60 -4.23
C MET A 171 -2.46 9.57 -3.46
N ALA A 172 -3.04 10.36 -2.54
CA ALA A 172 -2.27 11.25 -1.69
C ALA A 172 -1.24 10.50 -0.83
N SER A 173 -1.61 9.33 -0.29
CA SER A 173 -0.68 8.45 0.44
C SER A 173 0.48 7.99 -0.45
N LYS A 174 0.18 7.54 -1.68
CA LYS A 174 1.20 7.07 -2.64
C LYS A 174 2.10 8.19 -3.15
N GLU A 175 1.56 9.39 -3.35
CA GLU A 175 2.37 10.57 -3.67
C GLU A 175 3.29 10.97 -2.51
N GLY A 176 2.80 10.86 -1.27
CA GLY A 176 3.59 11.05 -0.06
C GLY A 176 4.77 10.08 0.03
N GLU A 177 4.51 8.77 -0.11
CA GLU A 177 5.54 7.73 -0.17
C GLU A 177 6.57 8.01 -1.27
N THR A 178 6.09 8.33 -2.48
CA THR A 178 6.96 8.63 -3.64
C THR A 178 7.84 9.85 -3.38
N ARG A 179 7.28 10.91 -2.77
CA ARG A 179 8.03 12.11 -2.40
C ARG A 179 9.09 11.81 -1.35
N GLN A 180 8.76 11.00 -0.35
CA GLN A 180 9.71 10.59 0.69
C GLN A 180 10.85 9.76 0.10
N LEU A 181 10.54 8.83 -0.80
CA LEU A 181 11.54 8.03 -1.49
C LEU A 181 12.47 8.90 -2.35
N ARG A 182 11.92 9.84 -3.12
CA ARG A 182 12.71 10.81 -3.91
C ARG A 182 13.61 11.67 -3.02
N ALA A 183 13.11 12.16 -1.88
CA ALA A 183 13.90 12.95 -0.94
C ALA A 183 15.05 12.13 -0.33
N SER A 184 14.79 10.86 0.03
CA SER A 184 15.80 9.93 0.53
C SER A 184 16.89 9.66 -0.52
N ASN A 185 16.50 9.36 -1.76
CA ASN A 185 17.45 9.13 -2.85
C ASN A 185 18.30 10.37 -3.15
N ALA A 186 17.70 11.56 -3.20
CA ALA A 186 18.43 12.80 -3.39
C ALA A 186 19.43 13.08 -2.25
N ALA A 187 19.10 12.74 -1.01
CA ALA A 187 20.03 12.85 0.11
C ALA A 187 21.21 11.88 -0.03
N ASN A 188 20.96 10.64 -0.45
CA ASN A 188 22.00 9.65 -0.71
C ASN A 188 22.94 10.08 -1.85
N VAL A 189 22.40 10.59 -2.95
CA VAL A 189 23.19 11.13 -4.07
C VAL A 189 24.08 12.29 -3.59
N ARG A 190 23.54 13.23 -2.80
CA ARG A 190 24.35 14.32 -2.23
C ARG A 190 25.44 13.84 -1.29
N ALA A 191 25.16 12.82 -0.46
CA ALA A 191 26.17 12.25 0.43
C ALA A 191 27.31 11.60 -0.36
N LYS A 192 26.96 10.84 -1.41
CA LYS A 192 27.94 10.21 -2.32
C LYS A 192 28.74 11.23 -3.13
N ASP A 193 28.10 12.28 -3.63
CA ASP A 193 28.78 13.41 -4.27
C ASP A 193 29.82 14.03 -3.32
N GLY A 194 29.47 14.21 -2.05
CA GLY A 194 30.39 14.73 -1.02
C GLY A 194 31.58 13.79 -0.74
N GLU A 195 31.38 12.47 -0.73
CA GLU A 195 32.47 11.48 -0.62
C GLU A 195 33.41 11.54 -1.82
N ILE A 196 32.87 11.65 -3.04
CA ILE A 196 33.67 11.77 -4.26
C ILE A 196 34.44 13.08 -4.31
N GLN A 197 33.87 14.20 -3.87
CA GLN A 197 34.61 15.47 -3.79
C GLN A 197 35.83 15.35 -2.86
N LYS A 198 35.68 14.66 -1.73
CA LYS A 198 36.81 14.39 -0.82
C LYS A 198 37.84 13.47 -1.47
N LEU A 199 37.41 12.43 -2.18
CA LEU A 199 38.31 11.54 -2.92
C LEU A 199 39.06 12.29 -4.03
N ARG A 200 38.37 13.13 -4.82
CA ARG A 200 38.96 13.99 -5.85
C ARG A 200 40.06 14.88 -5.29
N ALA A 201 39.78 15.61 -4.21
CA ALA A 201 40.76 16.47 -3.57
C ALA A 201 42.00 15.67 -3.09
N SER A 202 41.79 14.48 -2.51
CA SER A 202 42.88 13.60 -2.08
C SER A 202 43.72 13.06 -3.24
N TYR A 203 43.09 12.63 -4.33
CA TYR A 203 43.80 12.16 -5.51
C TYR A 203 44.55 13.30 -6.23
N GLU A 204 43.97 14.49 -6.33
CA GLU A 204 44.63 15.67 -6.89
C GLU A 204 45.87 16.08 -6.08
N GLU A 205 45.79 16.06 -4.75
CA GLU A 205 46.94 16.33 -3.89
C GLU A 205 48.07 15.29 -4.09
N LYS A 206 47.71 13.99 -4.16
CA LYS A 206 48.67 12.90 -4.43
C LYS A 206 49.32 13.04 -5.80
N MET A 207 48.54 13.34 -6.85
CA MET A 207 49.07 13.54 -8.20
C MET A 207 50.02 14.73 -8.24
N LYS A 208 49.66 15.85 -7.60
CA LYS A 208 50.53 17.02 -7.50
C LYS A 208 51.84 16.72 -6.78
N ALA A 209 51.80 15.98 -5.67
CA ALA A 209 53.00 15.58 -4.94
C ALA A 209 53.94 14.72 -5.81
N LYS A 210 53.39 13.78 -6.57
CA LYS A 210 54.16 12.97 -7.52
C LYS A 210 54.71 13.79 -8.70
N ASP A 211 53.93 14.74 -9.22
CA ASP A 211 54.41 15.66 -10.27
C ASP A 211 55.55 16.55 -9.78
N ASP A 212 55.46 17.08 -8.56
CA ASP A 212 56.51 17.87 -7.92
C ASP A 212 57.80 17.03 -7.71
N GLU A 213 57.67 15.75 -7.36
CA GLU A 213 58.77 14.80 -7.26
C GLU A 213 59.44 14.56 -8.63
N ILE A 214 58.66 14.35 -9.69
CA ILE A 214 59.17 14.24 -11.06
C ILE A 214 59.95 15.50 -11.47
N GLN A 215 59.45 16.70 -11.14
CA GLN A 215 60.15 17.96 -11.46
C GLN A 215 61.47 18.07 -10.71
N LYS A 216 61.50 17.67 -9.43
CA LYS A 216 62.70 17.68 -8.61
C LYS A 216 63.77 16.74 -9.20
N LEU A 217 63.41 15.50 -9.53
CA LEU A 217 64.31 14.53 -10.16
C LEU A 217 64.89 15.06 -11.49
N LYS A 218 64.05 15.66 -12.34
CA LYS A 218 64.50 16.28 -13.61
C LYS A 218 65.47 17.45 -13.41
N SER A 219 65.29 18.24 -12.35
CA SER A 219 66.16 19.39 -12.05
C SER A 219 67.53 18.96 -11.51
N GLN A 220 67.59 17.87 -10.75
CA GLN A 220 68.83 17.29 -10.22
C GLN A 220 69.69 16.67 -11.34
N GLY A 221 69.06 16.04 -12.34
CA GLY A 221 69.76 15.50 -13.52
C GLY A 221 70.35 16.56 -14.47
N LYS A 222 69.94 17.84 -14.39
CA LYS A 222 70.44 18.94 -15.25
C LYS A 222 71.56 19.77 -14.61
N GLY A 223 71.82 19.64 -13.30
CA GLY A 223 72.83 20.42 -12.58
C GLY A 223 74.23 19.79 -12.49
N GLY A 224 74.37 18.51 -12.82
CA GLY A 224 75.62 17.75 -12.74
C GLY A 224 76.46 17.83 -14.01
N GLY A 225 77.00 19.01 -14.32
CA GLY A 225 78.10 19.13 -15.27
C GLY A 225 79.38 18.53 -14.68
N GLY A 226 79.56 17.21 -14.78
CA GLY A 226 80.80 16.56 -14.34
C GLY A 226 80.72 15.04 -14.32
N GLY A 227 81.21 14.42 -15.40
CA GLY A 227 81.52 12.99 -15.57
C GLY A 227 81.17 12.02 -14.44
N GLY A 228 80.05 11.31 -14.60
CA GLY A 228 79.70 10.14 -13.79
C GLY A 228 78.56 9.35 -14.43
N GLY A 229 78.82 8.07 -14.72
CA GLY A 229 77.86 6.96 -14.88
C GLY A 229 76.65 7.12 -15.81
N SER A 230 76.66 6.40 -16.94
CA SER A 230 75.45 6.13 -17.74
C SER A 230 74.34 5.38 -16.99
N ASP A 231 74.65 4.74 -15.85
CA ASP A 231 73.69 3.95 -15.05
C ASP A 231 72.77 4.79 -14.15
N GLU A 232 73.23 5.92 -13.59
CA GLU A 232 72.40 6.74 -12.67
C GLU A 232 71.28 7.50 -13.41
N CYS A 233 71.53 7.95 -14.64
CA CYS A 233 70.49 8.56 -15.49
C CYS A 233 69.41 7.55 -15.89
N LEU A 234 69.79 6.30 -16.17
CA LEU A 234 68.84 5.23 -16.55
C LEU A 234 67.92 4.86 -15.37
N GLN A 235 68.45 4.80 -14.14
CA GLN A 235 67.64 4.56 -12.94
C GLN A 235 66.62 5.69 -12.67
N ALA A 236 67.01 6.95 -12.87
CA ALA A 236 66.11 8.09 -12.68
C ALA A 236 64.96 8.10 -13.70
N ASP A 237 65.23 7.74 -14.96
CA ASP A 237 64.21 7.64 -16.00
C ASP A 237 63.21 6.50 -15.74
N GLU A 238 63.67 5.37 -15.18
CA GLU A 238 62.83 4.23 -14.80
C GLU A 238 61.87 4.59 -13.65
N ILE A 239 62.38 5.28 -12.62
CA ILE A 239 61.55 5.78 -11.50
C ILE A 239 60.51 6.81 -11.98
N VAL A 240 60.88 7.71 -12.90
CA VAL A 240 59.94 8.68 -13.48
C VAL A 240 58.88 7.99 -14.32
N ALA A 241 59.20 6.90 -15.02
CA ALA A 241 58.22 6.12 -15.77
C ALA A 241 57.22 5.41 -14.83
N GLU A 242 57.70 4.84 -13.72
CA GLU A 242 56.86 4.19 -12.71
C GLU A 242 55.90 5.19 -12.04
N LEU A 243 56.39 6.37 -11.63
CA LEU A 243 55.55 7.43 -11.06
C LEU A 243 54.46 7.92 -12.04
N ARG A 244 54.76 7.97 -13.34
CA ARG A 244 53.76 8.31 -14.37
C ARG A 244 52.69 7.23 -14.54
N MET A 245 53.07 5.96 -14.43
CA MET A 245 52.09 4.86 -14.46
C MET A 245 51.15 4.94 -13.26
N GLU A 246 51.68 5.21 -12.07
CA GLU A 246 50.84 5.39 -10.87
C GLU A 246 49.90 6.59 -11.00
N ILE A 247 50.35 7.73 -11.54
CA ILE A 247 49.46 8.87 -11.83
C ILE A 247 48.34 8.48 -12.81
N ALA A 248 48.66 7.70 -13.84
CA ALA A 248 47.66 7.24 -14.82
C ALA A 248 46.64 6.30 -14.18
N GLU A 249 47.06 5.38 -13.31
CA GLU A 249 46.17 4.47 -12.60
C GLU A 249 45.22 5.24 -11.65
N LEU A 250 45.74 6.23 -10.91
CA LEU A 250 44.93 7.06 -10.03
C LEU A 250 43.86 7.86 -10.81
N ARG A 251 44.17 8.30 -12.03
CA ARG A 251 43.19 8.98 -12.91
C ARG A 251 42.06 8.06 -13.33
N VAL A 252 42.37 6.82 -13.73
CA VAL A 252 41.36 5.84 -14.14
C VAL A 252 40.42 5.51 -12.98
N GLN A 253 40.97 5.25 -11.78
CA GLN A 253 40.15 4.98 -10.59
C GLN A 253 39.20 6.14 -10.25
N LEU A 254 39.67 7.37 -10.44
CA LEU A 254 38.85 8.56 -10.21
C LEU A 254 37.74 8.71 -11.25
N GLU A 255 38.03 8.49 -12.53
CA GLU A 255 37.05 8.53 -13.61
C GLU A 255 35.95 7.47 -13.43
N ASP A 256 36.34 6.25 -13.05
CA ASP A 256 35.40 5.16 -12.78
C ASP A 256 34.43 5.50 -11.64
N ALA A 257 34.93 6.06 -10.54
CA ALA A 257 34.08 6.49 -9.43
C ALA A 257 33.12 7.61 -9.83
N CYS A 258 33.55 8.53 -10.71
CA CYS A 258 32.71 9.63 -11.17
C CYS A 258 31.59 9.15 -12.08
N ARG A 259 31.87 8.18 -12.96
CA ARG A 259 30.87 7.57 -13.84
C ARG A 259 29.75 6.87 -13.06
N GLU A 260 30.09 6.15 -11.99
CA GLU A 260 29.10 5.46 -11.14
C GLU A 260 28.07 6.44 -10.55
N ILE A 261 28.50 7.65 -10.16
CA ILE A 261 27.59 8.68 -9.66
C ILE A 261 26.70 9.27 -10.75
N ASP A 262 27.23 9.50 -11.95
CA ASP A 262 26.43 10.02 -13.05
C ASP A 262 25.32 9.03 -13.45
N GLU A 263 25.61 7.73 -13.39
CA GLU A 263 24.61 6.66 -13.55
C GLU A 263 23.56 6.69 -12.43
N LEU A 264 23.97 6.85 -11.17
CA LEU A 264 23.04 6.98 -10.03
C LEU A 264 22.17 8.25 -10.14
N LYS A 265 22.71 9.36 -10.64
CA LYS A 265 21.97 10.60 -10.89
C LYS A 265 20.94 10.39 -11.98
N ALA A 266 21.33 9.76 -13.09
CA ALA A 266 20.44 9.44 -14.20
C ALA A 266 19.29 8.50 -13.76
N ALA A 267 19.55 7.57 -12.84
CA ALA A 267 18.54 6.67 -12.28
C ALA A 267 17.60 7.35 -11.26
N SER A 268 17.94 8.54 -10.76
CA SER A 268 17.21 9.26 -9.71
C SER A 268 16.30 10.40 -10.20
N GLY A 269 16.45 10.82 -11.46
CA GLY A 269 15.63 11.87 -12.12
C GLY A 269 14.39 11.31 -12.79
#